data_AF-A0A0C9U431-F1
#
_entry.id   AF-A0A0C9U431-F1
#
_cell.length_a   1.000
_cell.length_b   1.000
_cell.length_c   1.000
_cell.angle_alpha   90.00
_cell.angle_beta   90.00
_cell.angle_gamma   90.00
#
_symmetry.space_group_name_H-M   'P 1'
#
loop_
_entity.id
_entity.type
_entity.pdbx_description
1 polymer ?
#
loop_
_entity_poly.entity_id
_entity_poly.type
_entity_poly.pdbx_seq_one_letter_code
_entity_poly.pdbx_strand_id
1 'polypeptide(L)' 'NQLFTEARILALRNFPVYYQMLVDVVNHPLSPLFYHDVEHVDKQDDLAASQLLSAETLDFLLWHHSD' A
#
# COMPACT_ATOMS: atom_id res chain seq x y z
N ASN A 1 -7.67 2.26 -7.00
CA ASN A 1 -6.65 2.88 -6.11
C ASN A 1 -5.93 4.10 -6.71
N GLN A 2 -6.49 5.32 -6.55
CA GLN A 2 -5.84 6.58 -6.97
C GLN A 2 -4.95 7.20 -5.87
N LEU A 3 -4.77 6.52 -4.74
CA LEU A 3 -4.18 7.11 -3.53
C LEU A 3 -2.70 7.51 -3.71
N PHE A 4 -1.98 6.88 -4.65
CA PHE A 4 -0.58 7.15 -4.97
C PHE A 4 -0.34 7.56 -6.44
N THR A 5 -1.38 7.84 -7.22
CA THR A 5 -1.21 8.19 -8.65
C THR A 5 -0.30 9.40 -8.85
N GLU A 6 -0.32 10.36 -7.94
CA GLU A 6 0.63 11.48 -7.90
C GLU A 6 1.16 11.78 -6.49
N ALA A 7 0.64 11.11 -5.46
CA ALA A 7 1.11 11.27 -4.10
C ALA A 7 2.40 10.46 -3.90
N ARG A 8 3.40 11.07 -3.26
CA ARG A 8 4.63 10.35 -2.85
C ARG A 8 4.53 9.77 -1.44
N ILE A 9 3.62 10.31 -0.63
CA ILE A 9 3.43 9.99 0.78
C ILE A 9 1.94 10.07 1.10
N LEU A 10 1.42 9.07 1.81
CA LEU A 10 0.14 9.14 2.51
C LEU A 10 0.39 9.18 4.00
N ALA A 11 -0.23 10.13 4.72
CA ALA A 11 -0.17 10.17 6.17
C ALA A 11 -1.40 9.50 6.78
N LEU A 12 -1.21 8.34 7.42
CA LEU A 12 -2.22 7.68 8.24
C LEU A 12 -2.04 8.12 9.70
N ARG A 13 -2.66 9.25 10.06
CA ARG A 13 -2.50 9.92 11.36
C ARG A 13 -1.03 10.27 11.63
N ASN A 14 -0.30 9.40 12.36
CA ASN A 14 1.11 9.60 12.72
C ASN A 14 2.05 8.59 12.01
N PHE A 15 1.52 7.84 11.05
CA PHE A 15 2.28 6.85 10.30
C PHE A 15 2.38 7.30 8.83
N PRO A 16 3.56 7.76 8.38
CA PRO A 16 3.78 8.09 6.98
C PRO A 16 3.99 6.80 6.17
N VAL A 17 3.13 6.59 5.18
CA VAL A 17 3.29 5.53 4.17
C VAL A 17 3.92 6.16 2.93
N TYR A 18 5.18 5.82 2.66
CA TYR A 18 5.88 6.24 1.46
C TYR A 18 5.56 5.30 0.30
N TYR A 19 5.54 5.83 -0.92
CA TYR A 19 5.34 5.00 -2.12
C TYR A 19 6.31 3.81 -2.17
N GLN A 20 7.57 4.02 -1.80
CA GLN A 20 8.59 2.97 -1.79
C GLN A 20 8.22 1.81 -0.84
N MET A 21 7.58 2.07 0.29
CA MET A 21 7.15 1.01 1.21
C MET A 21 6.12 0.10 0.53
N LEU A 22 5.24 0.64 -0.31
CA LEU A 22 4.28 -0.17 -1.05
C LEU A 22 4.94 -1.00 -2.14
N VAL A 23 5.95 -0.45 -2.82
CA VAL A 23 6.78 -1.22 -3.77
C VAL A 23 7.48 -2.36 -3.04
N ASP A 24 8.00 -2.12 -1.85
CA ASP A 24 8.69 -3.14 -1.05
C ASP A 24 7.71 -4.21 -0.55
N VAL A 25 6.52 -3.80 -0.09
CA VAL A 25 5.44 -4.72 0.33
C VAL A 25 5.03 -5.61 -0.83
N VAL A 26 4.69 -5.05 -1.99
CA VAL A 26 4.27 -5.81 -3.18
C VAL A 26 5.33 -6.82 -3.65
N ASN A 27 6.62 -6.49 -3.49
CA ASN A 27 7.71 -7.39 -3.86
C ASN A 27 8.01 -8.46 -2.78
N HIS A 28 7.37 -8.39 -1.61
CA HIS A 28 7.57 -9.35 -0.54
C HIS A 28 6.82 -10.67 -0.81
N PRO A 29 7.44 -11.85 -0.59
CA PRO A 29 6.81 -13.15 -0.87
C PRO A 29 5.51 -13.42 -0.10
N LEU A 30 5.34 -12.78 1.07
CA LEU A 30 4.17 -12.89 1.95
C LEU A 30 3.30 -11.62 1.89
N SER A 31 3.42 -10.84 0.82
CA SER A 31 2.68 -9.60 0.64
C SER A 31 1.16 -9.85 0.66
N PRO A 32 0.39 -9.03 1.40
CA PRO A 32 -1.07 -8.98 1.26
C PRO A 32 -1.52 -8.16 0.03
N LEU A 33 -0.58 -7.47 -0.65
CA LEU A 33 -0.82 -6.68 -1.85
C LEU A 33 -0.27 -7.36 -3.10
N PHE A 34 -0.99 -7.23 -4.21
CA PHE A 34 -0.51 -7.61 -5.52
C PHE A 34 0.07 -6.41 -6.29
N TYR A 35 0.92 -6.70 -7.27
CA TYR A 35 1.53 -5.66 -8.10
C TYR A 35 0.52 -4.73 -8.77
N HIS A 36 -0.60 -5.29 -9.23
CA HIS A 36 -1.67 -4.51 -9.86
C HIS A 36 -2.41 -3.56 -8.89
N ASP A 37 -2.31 -3.80 -7.58
CA ASP A 37 -2.92 -2.92 -6.57
C ASP A 37 -2.16 -1.59 -6.39
N VAL A 38 -0.90 -1.55 -6.88
CA VAL A 38 0.02 -0.42 -6.75
C VAL A 38 0.40 0.17 -8.11
N GLU A 39 0.85 -0.67 -9.05
CA GLU A 39 1.28 -0.29 -10.40
C GLU A 39 0.34 -0.96 -11.41
N HIS A 40 -0.46 -0.19 -12.15
CA HIS A 40 -1.59 -0.64 -13.00
C HIS A 40 -2.93 -0.79 -12.29
N VAL A 41 -3.17 0.10 -11.33
CA VAL A 41 -4.51 0.28 -10.80
C VAL A 41 -5.46 0.66 -11.95
N ASP A 42 -6.34 -0.26 -12.33
CA ASP A 42 -7.40 0.06 -13.27
C ASP A 42 -8.31 1.14 -12.66
N LYS A 43 -8.79 2.08 -13.49
CA LYS A 43 -9.41 3.34 -13.04
C LYS A 43 -10.70 3.16 -12.23
N GLN A 44 -11.14 1.93 -11.99
CA GLN A 44 -12.34 1.57 -11.25
C GLN A 44 -12.13 0.48 -10.19
N ASP A 45 -10.87 0.14 -9.85
CA ASP A 45 -10.62 -0.91 -8.88
C ASP A 45 -10.56 -0.37 -7.44
N ASP A 46 -11.74 -0.33 -6.81
CA ASP A 46 -11.90 0.00 -5.39
C ASP A 46 -11.32 -1.10 -4.48
N LEU A 47 -11.13 -2.31 -5.01
CA LEU A 47 -10.51 -3.43 -4.28
C LEU A 47 -9.08 -3.09 -3.86
N ALA A 48 -8.27 -2.55 -4.76
CA ALA A 48 -6.89 -2.17 -4.45
C ALA A 48 -6.79 -1.13 -3.32
N ALA A 49 -7.74 -0.18 -3.23
CA ALA A 49 -7.79 0.77 -2.13
C ALA A 49 -8.25 0.10 -0.82
N SER A 50 -9.23 -0.81 -0.91
CA SER A 50 -9.69 -1.61 0.24
C SER A 50 -8.60 -2.54 0.78
N GLN A 51 -7.74 -3.09 -0.10
CA GLN A 51 -6.66 -4.00 0.27
C GLN A 51 -5.48 -3.24 0.86
N LEU A 52 -5.14 -2.06 0.30
CA LEU A 52 -4.12 -1.16 0.85
C LEU A 52 -4.47 -0.69 2.26
N LEU A 53 -5.74 -0.38 2.52
CA LEU A 53 -6.24 0.05 3.83
C LEU A 53 -6.74 -1.10 4.70
N SER A 54 -6.52 -2.36 4.30
CA SER A 54 -6.93 -3.52 5.08
C SER A 54 -6.08 -3.65 6.35
N ALA A 55 -6.65 -4.26 7.38
CA ALA A 55 -5.91 -4.53 8.62
C ALA A 55 -4.65 -5.36 8.36
N GLU A 56 -4.70 -6.33 7.45
CA GLU A 56 -3.57 -7.19 7.09
C GLU A 56 -2.41 -6.39 6.48
N THR A 57 -2.69 -5.49 5.54
CA THR A 57 -1.66 -4.62 4.94
C THR A 57 -1.10 -3.62 5.94
N LEU A 58 -1.96 -3.03 6.79
CA LEU A 58 -1.52 -2.09 7.82
C LEU A 58 -0.65 -2.79 8.87
N ASP A 59 -1.03 -3.98 9.32
CA ASP A 59 -0.21 -4.80 10.22
C ASP A 59 1.10 -5.18 9.54
N PHE A 60 1.08 -5.59 8.28
CA PHE A 60 2.30 -5.92 7.52
C PHE A 60 3.25 -4.72 7.46
N LEU A 61 2.73 -3.52 7.16
CA LEU A 61 3.49 -2.27 7.13
C LEU A 61 4.07 -1.92 8.50
N LEU A 62 3.30 -2.12 9.58
CA LEU A 62 3.79 -1.91 10.94
C LEU A 62 4.91 -2.91 11.27
N TRP A 63 4.74 -4.21 11.03
CA TRP A 63 5.75 -5.22 11.36
C TRP A 63 7.06 -5.08 10.59
N HIS A 64 7.02 -4.62 9.34
CA HIS A 64 8.21 -4.57 8.46
C HIS A 64 8.84 -3.19 8.36
N HIS A 65 8.12 -2.13 8.77
CA HIS A 65 8.58 -0.75 8.63
C HIS A 65 8.30 0.15 9.85
N SER A 66 7.96 -0.42 11.01
CA SER A 66 8.01 0.33 12.27
C SER A 66 9.46 0.53 12.70
N ASP A 67 9.93 1.79 12.71
CA ASP A 67 11.09 2.21 13.50
C ASP A 67 10.77 2.17 15.01
#